data_AF-A0A7V4ZD93-F1
#
_entry.id   AF-A0A7V4ZD93-F1
#
_cell.length_a   1.000
_cell.length_b   1.000
_cell.length_c   1.000
_cell.angle_alpha   90.00
_cell.angle_beta   90.00
_cell.angle_gamma   90.00
#
_symmetry.space_group_name_H-M   'P 1'
#
loop_
_entity.id
_entity.type
_entity.pdbx_description
1 polymer ?
#
loop_
_entity_poly.entity_id
_entity_poly.type
_entity_poly.pdbx_seq_one_letter_code
_entity_poly.pdbx_strand_id
1 'polypeptide(L)' 'MRAEIITSGTELLLGDLVDTNAAYLSRQLRALGIDVHYRTTVGDNEQRTAEAISLAMRRADLVITTGGLGPTVDDVT' A
#
# COMPACT_ATOMS: atom_id res chain seq x y z
N MET A 1 18.19 -0.47 -1.22
CA MET A 1 17.03 -1.38 -1.12
C MET A 1 15.83 -0.62 -1.64
N ARG A 2 15.00 -1.25 -2.46
CA ARG A 2 13.83 -0.62 -3.09
C ARG A 2 12.56 -1.10 -2.39
N ALA A 3 11.71 -0.18 -2.00
CA ALA A 3 10.43 -0.47 -1.38
C ALA A 3 9.26 -0.02 -2.24
N GLU A 4 8.14 -0.70 -2.05
CA GLU A 4 6.82 -0.27 -2.51
C GLU A 4 5.85 -0.29 -1.33
N ILE A 5 5.00 0.74 -1.27
CA ILE A 5 3.90 0.82 -0.30
C ILE A 5 2.60 0.59 -1.06
N ILE A 6 1.80 -0.37 -0.61
CA ILE A 6 0.47 -0.66 -1.11
C ILE A 6 -0.55 -0.26 -0.05
N THR A 7 -1.56 0.51 -0.44
CA THR A 7 -2.63 0.93 0.47
C THR A 7 -3.96 0.44 -0.08
N SER A 8 -4.71 -0.34 0.72
CA SER A 8 -6.11 -0.69 0.44
C SER A 8 -7.04 0.31 1.12
N GLY A 9 -8.04 0.78 0.39
CA GLY A 9 -9.13 1.61 0.91
C GLY A 9 -9.86 2.31 -0.23
N THR A 10 -11.14 1.98 -0.42
CA THR A 10 -11.99 2.59 -1.45
C THR A 10 -12.16 4.09 -1.24
N GLU A 11 -12.27 4.52 0.01
CA GLU A 11 -12.37 5.92 0.44
C GLU A 11 -11.13 6.74 0.05
N LEU A 12 -9.96 6.12 -0.07
CA LEU A 12 -8.74 6.77 -0.54
C LEU A 12 -8.78 7.00 -2.06
N LEU A 13 -9.36 6.08 -2.83
CA LEU A 13 -9.55 6.25 -4.26
C LEU A 13 -10.64 7.27 -4.60
N LEU A 14 -11.68 7.35 -3.77
CA LEU A 14 -12.75 8.34 -3.91
C LEU A 14 -12.30 9.74 -3.46
N GLY A 15 -11.18 9.85 -2.75
CA GLY A 15 -10.65 11.11 -2.24
C GLY A 15 -11.35 11.60 -0.97
N ASP A 16 -12.12 10.73 -0.31
CA ASP A 16 -12.78 11.02 0.96
C ASP A 16 -11.75 11.15 2.10
N LEU A 17 -10.66 10.39 2.01
CA LEU A 17 -9.53 10.45 2.93
C LEU A 17 -8.21 10.70 2.19
N VAL A 18 -7.33 11.45 2.85
CA VAL A 18 -5.94 11.61 2.40
C VAL A 18 -5.12 10.45 2.97
N ASP A 19 -4.38 9.75 2.12
CA ASP A 19 -3.46 8.68 2.53
C ASP A 19 -2.23 9.24 3.29
N THR A 20 -2.42 9.50 4.58
CA THR A 20 -1.36 9.93 5.50
C THR A 20 -0.44 8.79 5.90
N ASN A 21 -0.90 7.54 5.82
CA ASN A 21 -0.14 6.34 6.20
C ASN A 21 1.05 6.13 5.27
N ALA A 22 0.83 6.10 3.96
CA ALA A 22 1.96 5.92 3.04
C ALA A 22 2.86 7.16 3.00
N ALA A 23 2.34 8.36 3.30
CA ALA A 23 3.17 9.55 3.49
C ALA A 23 4.09 9.42 4.72
N TYR A 24 3.57 8.92 5.85
CA TYR A 24 4.35 8.63 7.05
C TYR A 24 5.42 7.56 6.77
N LEU A 25 5.02 6.42 6.20
CA LEU A 25 5.93 5.32 5.88
C LEU A 25 7.03 5.75 4.91
N SER A 26 6.70 6.54 3.88
CA SER A 26 7.70 7.06 2.93
C SER A 26 8.78 7.90 3.63
N ARG A 27 8.40 8.71 4.65
CA ARG A 27 9.36 9.48 5.45
C ARG A 27 10.22 8.58 6.33
N GLN A 28 9.63 7.55 6.96
CA GLN A 28 10.37 6.60 7.78
C GLN A 28 11.37 5.79 6.95
N LEU A 29 10.94 5.24 5.80
CA LEU A 29 11.79 4.50 4.89
C LEU A 29 12.95 5.36 4.35
N ARG A 30 12.66 6.61 3.98
CA ARG A 30 13.71 7.56 3.60
C ARG A 30 14.73 7.79 4.71
N ALA A 31 14.29 7.94 5.97
CA ALA A 31 15.18 8.10 7.11
C ALA A 31 16.08 6.87 7.33
N LEU A 32 15.64 5.70 6.90
CA LEU A 32 16.39 4.43 6.92
C LEU A 32 17.24 4.20 5.66
N GLY A 33 17.26 5.14 4.70
CA GLY A 33 17.99 4.98 3.44
C GLY A 33 17.36 3.98 2.46
N ILE A 34 16.05 3.74 2.58
CA ILE A 34 15.28 2.86 1.69
C ILE A 34 14.49 3.71 0.69
N ASP A 35 14.71 3.45 -0.60
CA ASP A 35 14.07 4.20 -1.68
C ASP A 35 12.68 3.65 -1.96
N VAL A 36 11.65 4.48 -1.84
CA VAL A 36 10.28 4.13 -2.24
C VAL A 36 10.09 4.50 -3.70
N HIS A 37 10.06 3.51 -4.60
CA HIS A 37 9.90 3.74 -6.03
C HIS A 37 8.44 3.87 -6.45
N TYR A 38 7.54 3.18 -5.74
CA TYR A 38 6.12 3.15 -6.04
C TYR A 38 5.29 3.26 -4.76
N ARG A 39 4.16 3.95 -4.90
CA ARG A 39 3.03 3.90 -3.97
C ARG A 39 1.82 3.49 -4.79
N THR A 40 1.12 2.45 -4.37
CA THR A 40 -0.02 1.88 -5.09
C THR A 40 -1.23 1.92 -4.17
N THR A 41 -2.30 2.59 -4.60
CA THR A 41 -3.58 2.58 -3.87
C THR A 41 -4.56 1.69 -4.64
N VAL A 42 -5.20 0.76 -3.94
CA VAL A 42 -6.23 -0.13 -4.47
C VAL A 42 -7.51 0.02 -3.64
N GLY A 43 -8.66 -0.16 -4.28
CA GLY A 43 -9.94 -0.23 -3.56
C GLY A 43 -10.15 -1.64 -3.02
N ASP A 44 -11.02 -1.76 -2.03
CA ASP A 44 -11.22 -2.99 -1.25
C ASP A 44 -11.78 -4.10 -2.13
N ASN A 45 -10.88 -4.95 -2.62
CA ASN A 45 -11.19 -6.07 -3.49
C ASN A 45 -10.00 -7.02 -3.52
N GLU A 46 -10.24 -8.26 -3.11
CA GLU A 46 -9.22 -9.29 -2.95
C GLU A 46 -8.37 -9.48 -4.22
N GLN A 47 -9.00 -9.55 -5.39
CA GLN A 47 -8.29 -9.76 -6.65
C GLN A 47 -7.37 -8.59 -7.00
N ARG A 48 -7.86 -7.34 -6.88
CA ARG A 48 -7.04 -6.15 -7.14
C ARG A 48 -5.87 -6.05 -6.17
N THR A 49 -6.09 -6.37 -4.89
CA THR A 49 -5.03 -6.39 -3.87
C THR A 49 -3.99 -7.46 -4.17
N ALA A 50 -4.40 -8.68 -4.52
CA ALA A 50 -3.50 -9.77 -4.90
C ALA A 50 -2.67 -9.43 -6.15
N GLU A 51 -3.27 -8.80 -7.16
CA GLU A 51 -2.58 -8.34 -8.38
C GLU A 51 -1.53 -7.26 -8.08
N ALA A 52 -1.88 -6.29 -7.22
CA ALA A 52 -0.96 -5.24 -6.79
C ALA A 52 0.23 -5.80 -5.99
N ILE A 53 -0.02 -6.69 -5.03
CA ILE A 53 1.03 -7.36 -4.25
C ILE A 53 1.93 -8.18 -5.18
N SER A 54 1.36 -8.96 -6.08
CA SER A 54 2.11 -9.76 -7.05
C SER A 54 3.01 -8.91 -7.95
N LEU A 55 2.54 -7.73 -8.37
CA LEU A 55 3.34 -6.79 -9.14
C LEU A 55 4.47 -6.18 -8.30
N ALA A 56 4.17 -5.75 -7.08
CA ALA A 56 5.14 -5.15 -6.18
C ALA A 56 6.29 -6.13 -5.84
N MET A 57 5.96 -7.40 -5.56
CA MET A 57 6.93 -8.45 -5.30
C MET A 57 7.91 -8.69 -6.46
N ARG A 58 7.55 -8.34 -7.71
CA ARG A 58 8.45 -8.47 -8.87
C ARG A 58 9.42 -7.29 -9.03
N ARG A 59 9.14 -6.14 -8.41
CA ARG A 59 9.89 -4.89 -8.66
C ARG A 59 10.47 -4.22 -7.40
N ALA A 60 10.09 -4.68 -6.21
CA ALA A 60 10.57 -4.17 -4.93
C ALA A 60 11.26 -5.28 -4.12
N ASP A 61 12.26 -4.89 -3.34
CA ASP A 61 12.95 -5.75 -2.38
C ASP A 61 12.18 -5.82 -1.04
N LEU A 62 11.31 -4.83 -0.77
CA LEU A 62 10.43 -4.71 0.39
C LEU A 62 9.03 -4.24 -0.06
N VAL A 63 7.98 -4.93 0.38
CA VAL A 63 6.59 -4.53 0.17
C VAL A 63 5.95 -4.27 1.53
N ILE A 64 5.34 -3.11 1.70
CA ILE A 64 4.57 -2.76 2.89
C ILE A 64 3.11 -2.54 2.49
N THR A 65 2.19 -3.26 3.12
CA THR A 65 0.75 -3.07 2.93
C THR A 65 0.14 -2.30 4.10
N THR A 66 -0.92 -1.52 3.83
CA THR A 66 -1.71 -0.82 4.87
C THR A 66 -3.19 -0.78 4.48
N GLY A 67 -4.09 -0.87 5.45
CA GLY A 67 -5.54 -0.89 5.20
C GLY A 67 -6.04 -2.32 4.93
N GLY A 68 -7.35 -2.55 5.08
CA GLY A 68 -8.00 -3.83 4.78
C GLY A 68 -7.61 -5.02 5.68
N LEU A 69 -7.21 -4.77 6.94
CA LEU A 69 -6.82 -5.79 7.94
C LEU A 69 -7.80 -5.90 9.13
N GLY A 70 -8.93 -5.21 9.06
CA GLY A 70 -9.99 -5.26 10.08
C GLY A 70 -10.85 -6.53 10.00
N PRO A 71 -11.96 -6.57 10.77
CA PRO A 71 -12.84 -7.75 10.85
C PRO A 71 -14.01 -7.73 9.85
N THR A 72 -14.05 -6.78 8.92
CA THR A 72 -15.19 -6.61 7.99
C THR A 72 -15.01 -7.42 6.71
N VAL A 73 -16.09 -7.56 5.92
CA VAL A 73 -16.05 -8.28 4.63
C VAL A 73 -15.19 -7.56 3.58
N ASP A 74 -14.97 -6.26 3.76
CA ASP A 74 -14.16 -5.43 2.87
C ASP A 74 -12.67 -5.45 3.29
N ASP A 75 -12.32 -6.08 4.42
CA ASP A 75 -10.94 -6.26 4.87
C ASP A 75 -10.29 -7.48 4.21
N VAL A 76 -9.70 -7.25 3.03
CA VAL A 76 -9.22 -8.30 2.11
C VAL A 76 -7.73 -8.18 1.74
N THR A 77 -6.93 -7.54 2.60
CA THR A 77 -5.47 -7.38 2.42
C THR A 77 -4.69 -8.53 3.04
#